data_AF-A0A4R6T584-F1
#
_entry.id   AF-A0A4R6T584-F1
#
_cell.length_a   1.000
_cell.length_b   1.000
_cell.length_c   1.000
_cell.angle_alpha   90.00
_cell.angle_beta   90.00
_cell.angle_gamma   90.00
#
_symmetry.space_group_name_H-M   'P 1'
#
loop_
_entity.id
_entity.type
_entity.pdbx_description
1 polymer ?
#
loop_
_entity_poly.entity_id
_entity_poly.type
_entity_poly.pdbx_seq_one_letter_code
_entity_poly.pdbx_strand_id
1 'polypeptide(L)'
;MWFKKQISPLLQFVFSRKYPQKIPNIGYLDSENPGVNWGLIQPLHLSDFILMEENFTNQSETPQTLTLERPALGFLMETARWGKFMAIVSFVGLGLLVLLGIFYSAFISSLAGGELDELPASISGAVGLVYVLMAVLFFFPVLYLYRFSVKIQSSIRSKTTEEFTHALSNLKSLFKFMGIYTVVILAIYALVLFGVMLGAAFI
;
A
#
# COMPACT_ATOMS: atom_id res chain seq x y z
N MET A 1 -23.79 6.47 -12.20
CA MET A 1 -24.00 5.75 -13.49
C MET A 1 -22.71 5.36 -14.21
N TRP A 2 -21.56 5.98 -13.91
CA TRP A 2 -20.27 5.76 -14.57
C TRP A 2 -19.51 4.48 -14.10
N PHE A 3 -19.59 4.14 -12.81
CA PHE A 3 -18.86 3.02 -12.19
C PHE A 3 -19.29 1.62 -12.68
N LYS A 4 -20.57 1.44 -13.04
CA LYS A 4 -21.09 0.14 -13.52
C LYS A 4 -20.61 -0.20 -14.94
N LYS A 5 -20.22 0.81 -15.73
CA LYS A 5 -19.81 0.67 -17.13
C LYS A 5 -18.38 0.16 -17.29
N GLN A 6 -17.52 0.35 -16.28
CA GLN A 6 -16.12 -0.10 -16.31
C GLN A 6 -15.90 -1.54 -15.80
N ILE A 7 -16.78 -2.06 -14.94
CA ILE A 7 -16.60 -3.36 -14.28
C ILE A 7 -17.15 -4.53 -15.12
N SER A 8 -18.17 -4.28 -15.95
CA SER A 8 -18.81 -5.28 -16.83
C SER A 8 -17.84 -6.06 -17.75
N PRO A 9 -16.94 -5.41 -18.52
CA PRO A 9 -16.04 -6.14 -19.42
C PRO A 9 -14.96 -6.94 -18.67
N LEU A 10 -14.55 -6.50 -17.48
CA LEU A 10 -13.58 -7.21 -16.66
C LEU A 10 -14.16 -8.49 -16.05
N LEU A 11 -15.44 -8.47 -15.65
CA LEU A 11 -16.12 -9.68 -15.17
C LEU A 11 -16.34 -10.68 -16.30
N GLN A 12 -16.70 -10.23 -17.51
CA GLN A 12 -16.81 -11.15 -18.65
C GLN A 12 -15.44 -11.75 -19.04
N PHE A 13 -14.36 -11.00 -18.95
CA PHE A 13 -13.00 -11.50 -19.20
C PHE A 13 -12.53 -12.52 -18.16
N VAL A 14 -12.87 -12.31 -16.88
CA VAL A 14 -12.53 -13.24 -15.78
C VAL A 14 -13.34 -14.53 -15.86
N PHE A 15 -14.62 -14.46 -16.24
CA PHE A 15 -15.49 -15.64 -16.33
C PHE A 15 -15.47 -16.36 -17.70
N SER A 16 -14.86 -15.79 -18.76
CA SER A 16 -14.81 -16.44 -20.09
C SER A 16 -13.62 -17.35 -20.32
N ARG A 17 -12.67 -17.50 -19.38
CA ARG A 17 -11.58 -18.47 -19.50
C ARG A 17 -12.08 -19.89 -19.20
N LYS A 18 -12.92 -20.43 -20.10
CA LYS A 18 -13.00 -21.88 -20.28
C LYS A 18 -11.64 -22.33 -20.81
N TYR A 19 -10.86 -22.96 -19.94
CA TYR A 19 -9.59 -23.60 -20.30
C TYR A 19 -9.81 -24.66 -21.38
N PRO A 20 -9.10 -24.63 -22.53
CA PRO A 20 -8.90 -25.82 -23.32
C PRO A 20 -7.74 -26.61 -22.72
N GLN A 21 -8.04 -27.66 -21.96
CA GLN A 21 -7.06 -28.71 -21.66
C GLN A 21 -6.95 -29.61 -22.89
N LYS A 22 -6.07 -29.26 -23.83
CA LYS A 22 -5.48 -30.25 -24.75
C LYS A 22 -4.04 -30.47 -24.30
N ILE A 23 -3.89 -31.46 -23.43
CA ILE A 23 -2.60 -32.08 -23.18
C ILE A 23 -2.20 -32.77 -24.50
N PRO A 24 -1.01 -32.53 -25.06
CA PRO A 24 -0.53 -33.31 -26.19
C PRO A 24 -0.49 -34.78 -25.75
N ASN A 25 -0.96 -35.67 -26.63
CA ASN A 25 -1.05 -37.10 -26.40
C ASN A 25 0.36 -37.68 -26.15
N ILE A 26 0.81 -37.66 -24.90
CA ILE A 26 1.91 -38.50 -24.44
C ILE A 26 1.33 -39.91 -24.43
N GLY A 27 1.60 -40.65 -25.51
CA GLY A 27 1.26 -42.05 -25.59
C GLY A 27 1.81 -42.74 -24.36
N TYR A 28 0.91 -43.22 -23.51
CA TYR A 28 1.26 -44.15 -22.46
C TYR A 28 1.92 -45.35 -23.16
N LEU A 29 3.13 -45.68 -22.72
CA LEU A 29 3.78 -46.93 -23.07
C LEU A 29 2.95 -48.05 -22.44
N ASP A 30 1.84 -48.39 -23.07
CA ASP A 30 1.10 -49.59 -22.78
C ASP A 30 2.00 -50.77 -23.16
N SER A 31 2.38 -51.55 -22.14
CA SER A 31 3.25 -52.71 -22.27
C SER A 31 2.68 -53.81 -23.17
N GLU A 32 1.42 -53.68 -23.61
CA GLU A 32 0.74 -54.66 -24.44
C GLU A 32 0.77 -54.36 -25.94
N ASN A 33 1.46 -53.33 -26.44
CA ASN A 33 1.53 -53.08 -27.89
C ASN A 33 2.46 -54.11 -28.59
N PRO A 34 1.93 -55.08 -29.36
CA PRO A 34 2.72 -56.16 -29.95
C PRO A 34 3.55 -55.71 -31.16
N GLY A 35 3.42 -54.45 -31.59
CA GLY A 35 4.18 -53.85 -32.69
C GLY A 35 5.51 -53.20 -32.28
N VAL A 36 5.85 -53.18 -31.00
CA VAL A 36 7.12 -52.60 -30.52
C VAL A 36 8.24 -53.63 -30.69
N ASN A 37 9.12 -53.39 -31.66
CA ASN A 37 10.34 -54.17 -31.81
C ASN A 37 11.33 -53.78 -30.71
N TRP A 38 11.32 -54.53 -29.61
CA TRP A 38 12.20 -54.35 -28.45
C TRP A 38 13.70 -54.40 -28.80
N GLY A 39 14.07 -54.96 -29.96
CA GLY A 39 15.45 -54.97 -30.48
C GLY A 39 15.91 -53.68 -31.17
N LEU A 40 15.02 -52.69 -31.38
CA LEU A 40 15.36 -51.38 -31.95
C LEU A 40 15.45 -50.27 -30.90
N ILE A 41 15.13 -50.56 -29.63
CA ILE A 41 15.28 -49.61 -28.54
C ILE A 41 16.76 -49.63 -28.13
N GLN A 42 17.50 -48.60 -28.54
CA GLN A 42 18.90 -48.45 -28.16
C GLN A 42 18.99 -48.37 -26.62
N PRO A 43 19.91 -49.11 -25.97
CA PRO A 43 20.12 -48.95 -24.55
C PRO A 43 20.55 -47.52 -24.29
N LEU A 44 19.80 -46.82 -23.43
CA LEU A 44 20.14 -45.46 -23.01
C LEU A 44 21.56 -45.50 -22.42
N HIS A 45 22.52 -44.82 -23.05
CA HIS A 45 23.89 -44.85 -22.59
C HIS A 45 24.01 -44.06 -21.29
N LEU A 46 24.87 -44.49 -20.35
CA LEU A 46 25.01 -43.83 -19.05
C LEU A 46 25.43 -42.36 -19.20
N SER A 47 26.14 -41.98 -20.27
CA SER A 47 26.40 -40.58 -20.57
C SER A 47 25.13 -39.82 -20.92
N ASP A 48 24.20 -40.43 -21.64
CA ASP A 48 22.95 -39.76 -22.03
C ASP A 48 22.04 -39.60 -20.82
N PHE A 49 22.04 -40.57 -19.90
CA PHE A 49 21.38 -40.44 -18.60
C PHE A 49 21.99 -39.32 -17.75
N ILE A 50 23.33 -39.26 -17.66
CA ILE A 50 24.05 -38.22 -16.91
C ILE A 50 23.85 -36.84 -17.57
N LEU A 51 23.85 -36.74 -18.90
CA LEU A 51 23.58 -35.49 -19.62
C LEU A 51 22.12 -35.04 -19.45
N MET A 52 21.19 -35.99 -19.35
CA MET A 52 19.79 -35.70 -19.03
C MET A 52 19.65 -35.23 -17.57
N GLU A 53 20.32 -35.89 -16.61
CA GLU A 53 20.34 -35.54 -15.18
C GLU A 53 21.05 -34.19 -14.93
N GLU A 54 22.17 -33.91 -15.61
CA GLU A 54 22.82 -32.60 -15.62
C GLU A 54 21.91 -31.52 -16.20
N ASN A 55 21.16 -31.80 -17.27
CA ASN A 55 20.22 -30.82 -17.83
C ASN A 55 19.01 -30.57 -16.91
N PHE A 56 18.56 -31.58 -16.16
CA PHE A 56 17.51 -31.43 -15.14
C PHE A 56 17.99 -30.66 -13.90
N THR A 57 19.24 -30.84 -13.47
CA THR A 57 19.84 -30.07 -12.36
C THR A 57 20.27 -28.65 -12.77
N ASN A 58 20.57 -28.42 -14.04
CA ASN A 58 20.82 -27.09 -14.64
C ASN A 58 19.55 -26.35 -15.08
N GLN A 59 18.36 -26.90 -14.83
CA GLN A 59 17.18 -26.06 -14.65
C GLN A 59 17.26 -25.39 -13.29
N SER A 60 18.26 -24.52 -13.13
CA SER A 60 18.21 -23.51 -12.07
C SER A 60 16.83 -22.89 -12.16
N GLU A 61 16.04 -22.99 -11.10
CA GLU A 61 14.94 -22.09 -10.87
C GLU A 61 15.48 -20.70 -11.20
N THR A 62 15.11 -20.16 -12.37
CA THR A 62 15.41 -18.75 -12.60
C THR A 62 14.67 -18.09 -11.45
N PRO A 63 15.36 -17.43 -10.49
CA PRO A 63 14.66 -16.72 -9.45
C PRO A 63 13.72 -15.84 -10.24
N GLN A 64 12.40 -16.02 -10.11
CA GLN A 64 11.46 -15.27 -10.91
C GLN A 64 11.65 -13.82 -10.46
N THR A 65 12.54 -13.12 -11.15
CA THR A 65 12.88 -11.75 -10.82
C THR A 65 11.68 -10.99 -11.30
N LEU A 66 10.79 -10.68 -10.37
CA LEU A 66 9.59 -9.92 -10.64
C LEU A 66 10.02 -8.56 -11.16
N THR A 67 10.00 -8.43 -12.48
CA THR A 67 10.40 -7.22 -13.19
C THR A 67 9.18 -6.32 -13.28
N LEU A 68 9.35 -5.05 -12.91
CA LEU A 68 8.27 -4.09 -12.99
C LEU A 68 7.97 -3.80 -14.46
N GLU A 69 6.85 -4.34 -14.95
CA GLU A 69 6.38 -4.04 -16.30
C GLU A 69 6.02 -2.56 -16.43
N ARG A 70 6.14 -2.03 -17.66
CA ARG A 70 5.82 -0.63 -17.98
C ARG A 70 4.43 -0.17 -17.49
N PRO A 71 3.36 -0.97 -17.57
CA PRO A 71 2.06 -0.58 -17.05
C PRO A 71 2.06 -0.31 -15.53
N ALA A 72 2.78 -1.13 -14.76
CA ALA A 72 2.88 -0.97 -13.30
C ALA A 72 3.59 0.34 -12.92
N LEU A 73 4.65 0.71 -13.65
CA LEU A 73 5.32 2.00 -13.49
C LEU A 73 4.40 3.18 -13.84
N GLY A 74 3.53 3.01 -14.85
CA GLY A 74 2.51 3.99 -15.22
C GLY A 74 1.54 4.28 -14.08
N PHE A 75 1.01 3.25 -13.44
CA PHE A 75 0.15 3.40 -12.26
C PHE A 75 0.88 4.08 -11.10
N LEU A 76 2.12 3.67 -10.83
CA LEU A 76 2.92 4.26 -9.77
C LEU A 76 3.21 5.75 -10.01
N MET A 77 3.45 6.16 -11.27
CA MET A 77 3.57 7.57 -11.66
C MET A 77 2.28 8.36 -11.45
N GLU A 78 1.13 7.76 -11.73
CA GLU A 78 -0.17 8.39 -11.51
C GLU A 78 -0.46 8.55 -10.02
N THR A 79 -0.26 7.49 -9.22
CA THR A 79 -0.34 7.55 -7.76
C THR A 79 0.60 8.60 -7.18
N ALA A 80 1.83 8.70 -7.69
CA ALA A 80 2.78 9.71 -7.23
C ALA A 80 2.34 11.14 -7.57
N ARG A 81 1.73 11.37 -8.75
CA ARG A 81 1.16 12.68 -9.13
C ARG A 81 0.02 13.09 -8.20
N TRP A 82 -0.94 12.20 -7.97
CA TRP A 82 -2.04 12.43 -7.03
C TRP A 82 -1.55 12.59 -5.59
N GLY A 83 -0.59 11.78 -5.16
CA GLY A 83 0.02 11.87 -3.84
C GLY A 83 0.72 13.22 -3.61
N LYS A 84 1.38 13.78 -4.63
CA LYS A 84 2.00 15.11 -4.53
C LYS A 84 0.95 16.19 -4.33
N PHE A 85 -0.15 16.12 -5.08
CA PHE A 85 -1.26 17.04 -4.94
C PHE A 85 -1.87 16.96 -3.53
N MET A 86 -2.16 15.76 -3.05
CA MET A 86 -2.67 15.53 -1.69
C MET A 86 -1.72 16.06 -0.61
N ALA A 87 -0.41 15.88 -0.79
CA ALA A 87 0.57 16.40 0.16
C ALA A 87 0.59 17.93 0.21
N ILE A 88 0.54 18.60 -0.94
CA ILE A 88 0.49 20.08 -1.01
C ILE A 88 -0.77 20.61 -0.34
N VAL A 89 -1.94 20.05 -0.69
CA VAL A 89 -3.22 20.43 -0.07
C VAL A 89 -3.18 20.23 1.44
N SER A 90 -2.61 19.11 1.90
CA SER A 90 -2.48 18.81 3.32
C SER A 90 -1.52 19.77 4.02
N PHE A 91 -0.39 20.15 3.43
CA PHE A 91 0.50 21.15 4.03
C PHE A 91 -0.20 22.51 4.20
N VAL A 92 -0.96 22.94 3.19
CA VAL A 92 -1.78 24.16 3.31
C VAL A 92 -2.82 23.99 4.41
N GLY A 93 -3.51 22.84 4.47
CA GLY A 93 -4.47 22.51 5.53
C GLY A 93 -3.85 22.53 6.92
N LEU A 94 -2.64 21.99 7.10
CA LEU A 94 -1.91 22.03 8.38
C LEU A 94 -1.52 23.44 8.79
N GLY A 95 -1.07 24.26 7.83
CA GLY A 95 -0.79 25.69 8.08
C GLY A 95 -2.05 26.44 8.52
N LEU A 96 -3.17 26.22 7.82
CA LEU A 96 -4.46 26.79 8.20
C LEU A 96 -4.94 26.29 9.57
N LEU A 97 -4.73 25.01 9.91
CA LEU A 97 -5.11 24.44 11.19
C LEU A 97 -4.35 25.09 12.36
N VAL A 98 -3.06 25.40 12.19
CA VAL A 98 -2.27 26.16 13.18
C VAL A 98 -2.82 27.58 13.32
N LEU A 99 -3.09 28.27 12.21
CA LEU A 99 -3.65 29.62 12.24
C LEU A 99 -5.01 29.65 12.93
N LEU A 100 -5.89 28.69 12.61
CA LEU A 100 -7.20 28.55 13.24
C LEU A 100 -7.08 28.22 14.73
N GLY A 101 -6.14 27.37 15.15
CA GLY A 101 -5.92 27.06 16.56
C GLY A 101 -5.49 28.29 17.37
N ILE A 102 -4.56 29.09 16.83
CA ILE A 102 -4.11 30.34 17.47
C ILE A 102 -5.26 31.36 17.49
N PHE A 103 -5.95 31.55 16.37
CA PHE A 103 -7.07 32.48 16.25
C PHE A 103 -8.20 32.11 17.20
N TYR A 104 -8.59 30.84 17.26
CA TYR A 104 -9.62 30.34 18.17
C TYR A 104 -9.25 30.60 19.63
N SER A 105 -7.99 30.35 20.01
CA SER A 105 -7.50 30.61 21.38
C SER A 105 -7.57 32.08 21.74
N ALA A 106 -7.14 32.97 20.84
CA ALA A 106 -7.18 34.41 21.04
C ALA A 106 -8.62 34.94 21.09
N PHE A 107 -9.49 34.43 20.20
CA PHE A 107 -10.90 34.80 20.14
C PHE A 107 -11.64 34.44 21.43
N ILE A 108 -11.53 33.18 21.89
CA ILE A 108 -12.16 32.76 23.15
C ILE A 108 -11.62 33.54 24.34
N SER A 109 -10.31 33.83 24.39
CA SER A 109 -9.73 34.64 25.45
C SER A 109 -10.27 36.07 25.47
N SER A 110 -10.64 36.64 24.33
CA SER A 110 -11.26 37.98 24.24
C SER A 110 -12.73 38.00 24.66
N LEU A 111 -13.41 36.85 24.64
CA LEU A 111 -14.79 36.68 25.11
C LEU A 111 -14.86 36.26 26.59
N ALA A 112 -13.72 35.89 27.20
CA ALA A 112 -13.64 35.55 28.62
C ALA A 112 -14.06 36.77 29.47
N GLY A 113 -15.21 36.65 30.15
CA GLY A 113 -15.90 37.74 30.85
C GLY A 113 -17.33 38.05 30.37
N GLY A 114 -17.83 37.37 29.33
CA GLY A 114 -19.26 37.39 28.91
C GLY A 114 -19.98 36.05 29.19
N GLU A 115 -21.22 35.86 28.69
CA GLU A 115 -22.09 34.66 28.93
C GLU A 115 -21.46 33.27 28.65
N LEU A 116 -20.24 33.19 28.10
CA LEU A 116 -19.45 31.96 27.93
C LEU A 116 -18.57 31.61 29.14
N ASP A 117 -18.81 32.24 30.30
CA ASP A 117 -18.05 32.10 31.56
C ASP A 117 -18.07 30.68 32.16
N GLU A 118 -18.87 29.76 31.59
CA GLU A 118 -18.93 28.36 32.02
C GLU A 118 -17.70 27.53 31.61
N LEU A 119 -16.88 28.00 30.67
CA LEU A 119 -15.62 27.33 30.29
C LEU A 119 -14.42 27.94 31.02
N PRO A 120 -13.75 27.20 31.92
CA PRO A 120 -12.54 27.67 32.57
C PRO A 120 -11.49 28.13 31.55
N ALA A 121 -10.89 29.29 31.76
CA ALA A 121 -9.86 29.85 30.87
C ALA A 121 -8.66 28.91 30.66
N SER A 122 -8.42 27.96 31.58
CA SER A 122 -7.42 26.90 31.42
C SER A 122 -7.75 25.91 30.30
N ILE A 123 -9.03 25.69 29.99
CA ILE A 123 -9.48 24.75 28.95
C ILE A 123 -9.31 25.37 27.56
N SER A 124 -9.57 26.68 27.39
CA SER A 124 -9.46 27.34 26.08
C SER A 124 -8.03 27.37 25.54
N GLY A 125 -7.04 27.66 26.38
CA GLY A 125 -5.62 27.60 26.02
C GLY A 125 -5.13 26.18 25.70
N ALA A 126 -5.64 25.17 26.43
CA ALA A 126 -5.32 23.77 26.18
C ALA A 126 -5.81 23.29 24.81
N VAL A 127 -7.01 23.71 24.38
CA VAL A 127 -7.59 23.35 23.08
C VAL A 127 -6.71 23.85 21.93
N GLY A 128 -6.28 25.12 21.96
CA GLY A 128 -5.38 25.67 20.96
C GLY A 128 -4.05 24.92 20.85
N LEU A 129 -3.45 24.61 22.00
CA LEU A 129 -2.21 23.84 22.07
C LEU A 129 -2.38 22.44 21.47
N VAL A 130 -3.50 21.77 21.74
CA VAL A 130 -3.82 20.45 21.15
C VAL A 130 -3.91 20.53 19.63
N TYR A 131 -4.54 21.56 19.05
CA TYR A 131 -4.60 21.74 17.60
C TYR A 131 -3.20 21.92 16.98
N VAL A 132 -2.33 22.72 17.61
CA VAL A 132 -0.96 22.90 17.13
C VAL A 132 -0.16 21.60 17.22
N LEU A 133 -0.26 20.85 18.32
CA LEU A 133 0.39 19.55 18.47
C LEU A 133 -0.10 18.54 17.44
N MET A 134 -1.40 18.53 17.15
CA MET A 134 -1.99 17.71 16.09
C MET A 134 -1.42 18.08 14.72
N ALA A 135 -1.29 19.38 14.41
CA ALA A 135 -0.69 19.81 13.15
C ALA A 135 0.76 19.30 12.99
N VAL A 136 1.56 19.40 14.05
CA VAL A 136 2.94 18.89 14.09
C VAL A 136 2.97 17.37 13.93
N LEU A 137 2.06 16.65 14.58
CA LEU A 137 1.97 15.20 14.46
C LEU A 137 1.63 14.77 13.03
N PHE A 138 0.68 15.44 12.37
CA PHE A 138 0.29 15.16 10.98
C PHE A 138 1.28 15.69 9.94
N PHE A 139 2.22 16.56 10.31
CA PHE A 139 3.24 17.04 9.39
C PHE A 139 4.13 15.90 8.85
N PHE A 140 4.50 14.95 9.72
CA PHE A 140 5.38 13.83 9.35
C PHE A 140 4.82 12.91 8.24
N PRO A 141 3.58 12.39 8.31
CA PRO A 141 3.04 11.56 7.23
C PRO A 141 2.89 12.35 5.93
N VAL A 142 2.49 13.63 5.99
CA VAL A 142 2.38 14.49 4.80
C VAL A 142 3.76 14.69 4.15
N LEU A 143 4.81 14.84 4.95
CA LEU A 143 6.19 14.92 4.46
C LEU A 143 6.67 13.63 3.79
N TYR A 144 6.36 12.45 4.36
CA TYR A 144 6.71 11.18 3.74
C TYR A 144 5.97 10.96 2.42
N LEU A 145 4.68 11.33 2.36
CA LEU A 145 3.89 11.27 1.13
C LEU A 145 4.49 12.17 0.04
N TYR A 146 4.86 13.41 0.39
CA TYR A 146 5.51 14.33 -0.54
C TYR A 146 6.83 13.78 -1.08
N ARG A 147 7.71 13.28 -0.19
CA ARG A 147 9.02 12.73 -0.55
C ARG A 147 8.89 11.51 -1.45
N PHE A 148 7.98 10.58 -1.15
CA PHE A 148 7.66 9.45 -2.00
C PHE A 148 7.22 9.92 -3.40
N SER A 149 6.24 10.82 -3.45
CA SER A 149 5.66 11.29 -4.70
C SER A 149 6.67 12.00 -5.61
N VAL A 150 7.58 12.79 -5.04
CA VAL A 150 8.63 13.47 -5.81
C VAL A 150 9.70 12.48 -6.29
N LYS A 151 10.19 11.60 -5.41
CA LYS A 151 11.28 10.66 -5.74
C LYS A 151 10.86 9.54 -6.70
N ILE A 152 9.61 9.08 -6.65
CA ILE A 152 9.10 8.14 -7.67
C ILE A 152 9.05 8.81 -9.05
N GLN A 153 8.60 10.06 -9.12
CA GLN A 153 8.52 10.77 -10.40
C GLN A 153 9.91 11.05 -10.99
N SER A 154 10.91 11.35 -10.16
CA SER A 154 12.30 11.54 -10.63
C SER A 154 12.92 10.22 -11.08
N SER A 155 12.90 9.19 -10.22
CA SER A 155 13.54 7.89 -10.46
C SER A 155 13.05 7.17 -11.72
N ILE A 156 11.74 7.24 -12.01
CA ILE A 156 11.19 6.63 -13.22
C ILE A 156 11.68 7.35 -14.49
N ARG A 157 11.93 8.67 -14.40
CA ARG A 157 12.45 9.46 -15.53
C ARG A 157 13.96 9.29 -15.71
N SER A 158 14.71 9.28 -14.61
CA SER A 158 16.19 9.15 -14.60
C SER A 158 16.67 7.69 -14.67
N LYS A 159 15.76 6.71 -14.54
CA LYS A 159 16.04 5.26 -14.50
C LYS A 159 17.04 4.86 -13.41
N THR A 160 17.08 5.59 -12.31
CA THR A 160 17.98 5.31 -11.18
C THR A 160 17.32 4.39 -10.15
N THR A 161 17.87 3.18 -10.00
CA THR A 161 17.36 2.15 -9.07
C THR A 161 17.48 2.58 -7.60
N GLU A 162 18.50 3.38 -7.27
CA GLU A 162 18.71 3.91 -5.92
C GLU A 162 17.58 4.86 -5.49
N GLU A 163 17.26 5.87 -6.30
CA GLU A 163 16.18 6.81 -6.00
C GLU A 163 14.82 6.10 -5.92
N PHE A 164 14.60 5.10 -6.77
CA PHE A 164 13.39 4.29 -6.76
C PHE A 164 13.23 3.54 -5.44
N THR A 165 14.30 2.92 -4.96
CA THR A 165 14.35 2.20 -3.68
C THR A 165 14.10 3.15 -2.51
N HIS A 166 14.74 4.33 -2.52
CA HIS A 166 14.50 5.36 -1.51
C HIS A 166 13.05 5.88 -1.51
N ALA A 167 12.43 6.00 -2.68
CA ALA A 167 11.05 6.43 -2.78
C ALA A 167 10.11 5.39 -2.16
N LEU A 168 10.28 4.10 -2.49
CA LEU A 168 9.52 3.01 -1.87
C LEU A 168 9.75 2.92 -0.36
N SER A 169 10.95 3.20 0.12
CA SER A 169 11.23 3.30 1.55
C SER A 169 10.40 4.40 2.24
N ASN A 170 10.18 5.55 1.58
CA ASN A 170 9.31 6.60 2.13
C ASN A 170 7.84 6.15 2.17
N LEU A 171 7.38 5.42 1.16
CA LEU A 171 6.03 4.84 1.15
C LEU A 171 5.85 3.85 2.30
N LYS A 172 6.84 2.99 2.54
CA LYS A 172 6.87 2.08 3.69
C LYS A 172 6.77 2.86 5.01
N SER A 173 7.57 3.91 5.19
CA SER A 173 7.53 4.75 6.40
C SER A 173 6.17 5.43 6.60
N LEU A 174 5.52 5.88 5.53
CA LEU A 174 4.17 6.43 5.57
C LEU A 174 3.17 5.41 6.12
N PHE A 175 3.13 4.19 5.57
CA PHE A 175 2.21 3.16 6.05
C PHE A 175 2.52 2.70 7.48
N LYS A 176 3.80 2.61 7.86
CA LYS A 176 4.19 2.32 9.25
C LYS A 176 3.68 3.39 10.20
N PHE A 177 3.84 4.67 9.86
CA PHE A 177 3.34 5.78 10.65
C PHE A 177 1.81 5.71 10.78
N MET A 178 1.10 5.55 9.66
CA MET A 178 -0.37 5.45 9.66
C MET A 178 -0.87 4.26 10.48
N GLY A 179 -0.19 3.12 10.44
CA GLY A 179 -0.53 1.95 11.25
C GLY A 179 -0.39 2.23 12.75
N ILE A 180 0.75 2.77 13.19
CA ILE A 180 0.98 3.13 14.60
C ILE A 180 -0.02 4.18 15.06
N TYR A 181 -0.21 5.25 14.26
CA TYR A 181 -1.19 6.29 14.51
C TYR A 181 -2.61 5.72 14.71
N THR A 182 -3.04 4.80 13.84
CA THR A 182 -4.36 4.19 13.92
C THR A 182 -4.53 3.39 15.21
N VAL A 183 -3.52 2.60 15.62
CA VAL A 183 -3.56 1.84 16.88
C VAL A 183 -3.66 2.77 18.08
N VAL A 184 -2.90 3.86 18.11
CA VAL A 184 -2.95 4.86 19.19
C VAL A 184 -4.34 5.49 19.31
N ILE A 185 -4.95 5.90 18.19
CA ILE A 185 -6.29 6.50 18.19
C ILE A 185 -7.35 5.49 18.65
N LEU A 186 -7.27 4.23 18.19
CA LEU A 186 -8.19 3.18 18.65
C LEU A 186 -8.07 2.91 20.15
N ALA A 187 -6.85 2.92 20.70
CA ALA A 187 -6.63 2.76 22.14
C ALA A 187 -7.26 3.92 22.93
N ILE A 188 -7.09 5.17 22.48
CA ILE A 188 -7.70 6.34 23.10
C ILE A 188 -9.24 6.23 23.04
N TYR A 189 -9.82 5.86 21.90
CA TYR A 189 -11.27 5.67 21.79
C TYR A 189 -11.79 4.56 22.69
N ALA A 190 -11.07 3.44 22.83
CA ALA A 190 -11.45 2.37 23.75
C ALA A 190 -11.45 2.87 25.21
N LEU A 191 -10.44 3.64 25.62
CA LEU A 191 -10.35 4.22 26.96
C LEU A 191 -11.48 5.22 27.23
N VAL A 192 -11.77 6.12 26.29
CA VAL A 192 -12.87 7.09 26.43
C VAL A 192 -14.22 6.37 26.53
N LEU A 193 -14.46 5.38 25.66
CA LEU A 193 -15.72 4.62 25.67
C LEU A 193 -15.89 3.86 27.00
N PHE A 194 -14.83 3.22 27.49
CA PHE A 194 -14.84 2.55 28.78
C PHE A 194 -15.09 3.53 29.94
N GLY A 195 -14.44 4.70 29.92
CA GLY A 195 -14.64 5.75 30.92
C GLY A 195 -16.07 6.28 30.94
N VAL A 196 -16.67 6.52 29.78
CA VAL A 196 -18.08 6.96 29.66
C VAL A 196 -19.03 5.87 30.16
N MET A 197 -18.80 4.59 29.84
CA MET A 197 -19.63 3.48 30.32
C MET A 197 -19.59 3.34 31.84
N LEU A 198 -18.40 3.48 32.44
CA LEU A 198 -18.27 3.49 33.90
C LEU A 198 -18.96 4.71 34.51
N GLY A 199 -18.71 5.91 33.99
CA GLY A 199 -19.34 7.13 34.51
C GLY A 199 -20.87 7.10 34.43
N ALA A 200 -21.42 6.58 33.33
CA ALA A 200 -22.86 6.39 33.16
C ALA A 200 -23.46 5.33 34.09
N ALA A 201 -22.65 4.40 34.63
CA ALA A 201 -23.13 3.42 35.60
C ALA A 201 -23.22 3.96 37.04
N PHE A 202 -22.61 5.12 37.32
CA PHE A 202 -22.61 5.78 38.63
C PHE A 202 -23.50 7.03 38.69
N ILE A 203 -24.22 7.34 37.60
CA ILE A 203 -25.24 8.39 37.50
C ILE A 203 -26.61 7.72 37.46
#